data_AF-K0XF01-F1
#
_entry.id   AF-K0XF01-F1
#
_cell.length_a   1.000
_cell.length_b   1.000
_cell.length_c   1.000
_cell.angle_alpha   90.00
_cell.angle_beta   90.00
_cell.angle_gamma   90.00
#
_symmetry.space_group_name_H-M   'P 1'
#
loop_
_entity.id
_entity.type
_entity.pdbx_description
1 polymer ?
#
loop_
_entity_poly.entity_id
_entity_poly.type
_entity_poly.pdbx_seq_one_letter_code
_entity_poly.pdbx_strand_id
1 'polypeptide(L)'
;MSKFKTVSMQFIPGEYYKTQGHKAGEKNHYNKSGRFVSQDGFGWATESKPSQLLLYVENEKKSSVIRVDPYFKYVVGRMTENRVSKIMDAMPDEVRVEKRVSYYGNEYMAVKDSDMDAWRKVAGLKKKQ
;
A
#
# COMPACT_ATOMS: atom_id res chain seq x y z
N MET A 1 -17.12 13.82 -3.75
CA MET A 1 -15.73 13.75 -4.24
C MET A 1 -15.09 15.10 -3.99
N SER A 2 -13.87 15.14 -3.46
CA SER A 2 -13.22 16.39 -3.07
C SER A 2 -11.79 16.43 -3.58
N LYS A 3 -11.34 17.61 -4.01
CA LYS A 3 -9.95 17.84 -4.41
C LYS A 3 -9.09 18.05 -3.17
N PHE A 4 -7.90 17.49 -3.17
CA PHE A 4 -6.90 17.69 -2.12
C PHE A 4 -5.56 18.02 -2.77
N LYS A 5 -4.79 18.89 -2.11
CA LYS A 5 -3.39 19.11 -2.39
C LYS A 5 -2.58 17.97 -1.81
N THR A 6 -1.59 17.49 -2.54
CA THR A 6 -0.61 16.53 -2.02
C THR A 6 0.46 17.29 -1.26
N VAL A 7 0.78 16.83 -0.05
CA VAL A 7 1.78 17.46 0.82
C VAL A 7 3.09 16.71 0.73
N SER A 8 3.04 15.39 0.89
CA SER A 8 4.22 14.54 0.90
C SER A 8 3.85 13.07 0.71
N MET A 9 4.89 12.25 0.53
CA MET A 9 4.76 10.80 0.49
C MET A 9 5.76 10.13 1.41
N GLN A 10 5.34 8.99 1.96
CA GLN A 10 6.20 8.14 2.76
C GLN A 10 6.12 6.70 2.24
N PHE A 11 7.28 6.13 1.93
CA PHE A 11 7.42 4.70 1.73
C PHE A 11 7.81 4.02 3.04
N ILE A 12 7.03 3.02 3.45
CA ILE A 12 7.34 2.15 4.58
C ILE A 12 7.77 0.81 3.99
N PRO A 13 9.04 0.40 4.14
CA PRO A 13 9.52 -0.89 3.67
C PRO A 13 8.71 -2.06 4.22
N GLY A 14 8.60 -3.12 3.43
CA GLY A 14 8.01 -4.36 3.90
C GLY A 14 9.01 -5.10 4.78
N GLU A 15 8.52 -5.74 5.82
CA GLU A 15 9.35 -6.53 6.73
C GLU A 15 9.13 -8.01 6.46
N TYR A 16 10.21 -8.78 6.47
CA TYR A 16 10.19 -10.22 6.23
C TYR A 16 11.17 -10.89 7.19
N TYR A 17 10.68 -11.78 8.03
CA TYR A 17 11.48 -12.53 8.98
C TYR A 17 11.19 -14.02 8.83
N LYS A 18 12.21 -14.85 9.01
CA LYS A 18 12.04 -16.28 9.19
C LYS A 18 12.15 -16.60 10.68
N THR A 19 11.10 -17.20 11.24
CA THR A 19 10.97 -17.45 12.67
C THR A 19 10.83 -18.94 12.95
N GLN A 20 11.32 -19.37 14.12
CA GLN A 20 11.28 -20.76 14.58
C GLN A 20 10.46 -20.86 15.87
N GLY A 21 9.84 -22.01 16.12
CA GLY A 21 9.03 -22.27 17.31
C GLY A 21 7.52 -22.31 17.04
N HIS A 22 7.13 -22.39 15.76
CA HIS A 22 5.74 -22.55 15.36
C HIS A 22 5.27 -23.99 15.59
N LYS A 23 3.99 -24.17 15.92
CA LYS A 23 3.45 -25.50 16.24
C LYS A 23 3.25 -26.31 14.96
N ALA A 24 3.45 -27.62 15.06
CA ALA A 24 3.07 -28.52 13.96
C ALA A 24 1.56 -28.40 13.68
N GLY A 25 1.20 -28.16 12.41
CA GLY A 25 -0.20 -28.00 11.99
C GLY A 25 -0.81 -26.62 12.29
N GLU A 26 -0.01 -25.64 12.70
CA GLU A 26 -0.44 -24.24 12.81
C GLU A 26 -0.98 -23.74 11.47
N LYS A 27 -2.01 -22.88 11.49
CA LYS A 27 -2.57 -22.27 10.27
C LYS A 27 -1.97 -20.89 10.03
N ASN A 28 -1.96 -20.48 8.77
CA ASN A 28 -1.59 -19.11 8.41
C ASN A 28 -2.55 -18.11 9.08
N HIS A 29 -2.01 -17.07 9.70
CA HIS A 29 -2.79 -16.11 10.47
C HIS A 29 -2.03 -14.78 10.62
N TYR A 30 -2.69 -13.77 11.20
CA TYR A 30 -2.01 -12.54 11.62
C TYR A 30 -1.64 -12.63 13.10
N ASN A 31 -0.37 -12.39 13.42
CA ASN A 31 0.08 -12.35 14.81
C ASN A 31 -0.33 -11.03 15.50
N LYS A 32 -0.13 -10.96 16.83
CA LYS A 32 -0.50 -9.78 17.65
C LYS A 32 0.20 -8.49 17.22
N SER A 33 1.35 -8.60 16.55
CA SER A 33 2.10 -7.46 16.02
C SER A 33 1.67 -7.07 14.60
N GLY A 34 0.61 -7.67 14.06
CA GLY A 34 0.03 -7.36 12.76
C GLY A 34 0.80 -7.91 11.56
N ARG A 35 1.73 -8.87 11.77
CA ARG A 35 2.43 -9.58 10.68
C ARG A 35 1.64 -10.81 10.27
N PHE A 36 1.62 -11.08 8.97
CA PHE A 36 1.08 -12.32 8.44
C PHE A 36 2.11 -13.43 8.57
N VAL A 37 1.76 -14.48 9.30
CA VAL A 37 2.55 -15.68 9.52
C VAL A 37 2.14 -16.71 8.48
N SER A 38 3.06 -17.08 7.60
CA SER A 38 2.91 -18.17 6.64
C SER A 38 3.77 -19.34 7.08
N GLN A 39 3.17 -20.50 7.30
CA GLN A 39 3.89 -21.69 7.78
C GLN A 39 4.73 -22.31 6.67
N ASP A 40 6.01 -22.56 6.98
CA ASP A 40 6.96 -23.20 6.05
C ASP A 40 7.15 -24.70 6.38
N GLY A 41 6.65 -25.15 7.54
CA GLY A 41 6.77 -26.53 8.03
C GLY A 41 7.92 -26.73 9.01
N PHE A 42 7.94 -27.89 9.69
CA PHE A 42 9.00 -28.28 10.64
C PHE A 42 9.29 -27.23 11.74
N GLY A 43 8.26 -26.52 12.19
CA GLY A 43 8.36 -25.49 13.22
C GLY A 43 8.91 -24.13 12.73
N TRP A 44 9.05 -23.95 11.42
CA TRP A 44 9.43 -22.70 10.77
C TRP A 44 8.23 -21.99 10.16
N ALA A 45 8.26 -20.65 10.20
CA ALA A 45 7.33 -19.81 9.47
C ALA A 45 8.04 -18.56 8.93
N THR A 46 7.42 -17.97 7.92
CA THR A 46 7.75 -16.65 7.40
C THR A 46 6.75 -15.65 7.95
N GLU A 47 7.22 -14.68 8.73
CA GLU A 47 6.44 -13.52 9.15
C GLU A 47 6.66 -12.36 8.20
N SER A 48 5.57 -11.79 7.68
CA SER A 48 5.64 -10.70 6.72
C SER A 48 4.72 -9.54 7.06
N LYS A 49 5.22 -8.32 6.82
CA LYS A 49 4.42 -7.10 6.79
C LYS A 49 4.60 -6.47 5.40
N PRO A 50 3.53 -6.32 4.61
CA PRO A 50 3.67 -5.76 3.27
C PRO A 50 4.14 -4.30 3.36
N SER A 51 4.98 -3.88 2.41
CA SER A 51 5.38 -2.46 2.28
C SER A 51 4.16 -1.55 2.14
N GLN A 52 4.29 -0.28 2.46
CA GLN A 52 3.20 0.69 2.30
C GLN A 52 3.71 1.93 1.59
N LEU A 53 2.84 2.58 0.84
CA LEU A 53 3.09 3.88 0.23
C LEU A 53 1.95 4.80 0.63
N LEU A 54 2.27 5.75 1.50
CA LEU A 54 1.34 6.67 2.13
C LEU A 54 1.43 8.01 1.41
N LEU A 55 0.29 8.53 0.98
CA LEU A 55 0.14 9.87 0.44
C LEU A 55 -0.51 10.76 1.49
N TYR A 56 0.19 11.81 1.90
CA TYR A 56 -0.33 12.84 2.78
C TYR A 56 -1.01 13.90 1.93
N VAL A 57 -2.29 14.14 2.19
CA VAL A 57 -3.10 15.09 1.44
C VAL A 57 -3.81 16.04 2.38
N GLU A 58 -4.07 17.25 1.89
CA GLU A 58 -4.79 18.27 2.64
C GLU A 58 -5.79 19.03 1.78
N ASN A 59 -6.83 19.53 2.42
CA ASN A 59 -7.67 20.58 1.90
C ASN A 59 -7.95 21.59 3.02
N GLU A 60 -8.67 22.67 2.73
CA GLU A 60 -8.97 23.75 3.69
C GLU A 60 -9.57 23.28 5.02
N LYS A 61 -10.16 22.08 5.07
CA LYS A 61 -10.88 21.57 6.24
C LYS A 61 -10.15 20.45 6.99
N LYS A 62 -9.30 19.67 6.31
CA LYS A 62 -8.69 18.49 6.91
C LYS A 62 -7.43 18.02 6.20
N SER A 63 -6.53 17.46 6.99
CA SER A 63 -5.42 16.62 6.53
C SER A 63 -5.83 15.15 6.60
N SER A 64 -5.33 14.32 5.68
CA SER A 64 -5.65 12.89 5.61
C SER A 64 -4.47 12.11 5.04
N VAL A 65 -4.38 10.83 5.41
CA VAL A 65 -3.35 9.91 4.90
C VAL A 65 -4.05 8.82 4.10
N ILE A 66 -3.61 8.62 2.86
CA ILE A 66 -4.21 7.66 1.93
C ILE A 66 -3.17 6.64 1.50
N ARG A 67 -3.52 5.36 1.56
CA ARG A 67 -2.69 4.30 0.99
C ARG A 67 -2.86 4.23 -0.51
N VAL A 68 -1.77 4.46 -1.24
CA VAL A 68 -1.74 4.39 -2.71
C VAL A 68 -1.06 3.12 -3.21
N ASP A 69 -0.32 2.42 -2.34
CA ASP A 69 0.35 1.16 -2.69
C ASP A 69 -0.57 0.04 -3.20
N PRO A 70 -1.84 -0.14 -2.75
CA PRO A 70 -2.67 -1.24 -3.23
C PRO A 70 -2.90 -1.16 -4.75
N TYR A 71 -3.14 0.05 -5.28
CA TYR A 71 -3.28 0.27 -6.71
C TYR A 71 -1.99 -0.10 -7.46
N PHE A 72 -0.83 0.45 -7.04
CA PHE A 72 0.43 0.20 -7.76
C PHE A 72 0.84 -1.28 -7.69
N LYS A 73 0.63 -1.95 -6.55
CA LYS A 73 0.87 -3.39 -6.42
C LYS A 73 -0.03 -4.22 -7.31
N TYR A 74 -1.30 -3.84 -7.39
CA TYR A 74 -2.26 -4.54 -8.22
C TYR A 74 -1.97 -4.33 -9.72
N VAL A 75 -1.73 -3.08 -10.14
CA VAL A 75 -1.62 -2.70 -11.55
C VAL A 75 -0.22 -2.87 -12.12
N VAL A 76 0.83 -2.57 -11.35
CA VAL A 76 2.25 -2.56 -11.80
C VAL A 76 3.05 -3.73 -11.21
N GLY A 77 2.71 -4.17 -10.01
CA GLY A 77 3.37 -5.28 -9.31
C GLY A 77 4.25 -4.82 -8.14
N ARG A 78 5.26 -5.62 -7.77
CA ARG A 78 6.10 -5.37 -6.57
C ARG A 78 6.67 -3.95 -6.53
N MET A 79 6.63 -3.32 -5.35
CA MET A 79 7.20 -2.01 -5.06
C MET A 79 8.72 -2.13 -4.88
N THR A 80 9.46 -2.16 -5.97
CA THR A 80 10.93 -2.05 -5.94
C THR A 80 11.35 -0.61 -5.68
N GLU A 81 12.58 -0.39 -5.21
CA GLU A 81 13.11 0.95 -4.93
C GLU A 81 12.98 1.90 -6.14
N ASN A 82 13.40 1.45 -7.33
CA ASN A 82 13.25 2.22 -8.58
C ASN A 82 11.78 2.58 -8.89
N ARG A 83 10.82 1.66 -8.64
CA ARG A 83 9.40 1.95 -8.85
C ARG A 83 8.87 2.94 -7.83
N VAL A 84 9.29 2.83 -6.57
CA VAL A 84 8.93 3.76 -5.51
C VAL A 84 9.43 5.16 -5.85
N SER A 85 10.72 5.31 -6.22
CA SER A 85 11.30 6.60 -6.64
C SER A 85 10.46 7.22 -7.74
N LYS A 86 10.22 6.49 -8.85
CA LYS A 86 9.41 7.00 -9.97
C LYS A 86 8.00 7.45 -9.57
N ILE A 87 7.37 6.77 -8.61
CA ILE A 87 6.04 7.16 -8.14
C ILE A 87 6.13 8.44 -7.32
N MET A 88 7.11 8.55 -6.43
CA MET A 88 7.33 9.73 -5.58
C MET A 88 7.75 10.95 -6.40
N ASP A 89 8.66 10.78 -7.37
CA ASP A 89 9.15 11.83 -8.26
C ASP A 89 8.04 12.37 -9.18
N ALA A 90 7.07 11.53 -9.52
CA ALA A 90 5.92 11.88 -10.34
C ALA A 90 4.66 12.22 -9.52
N MET A 91 4.80 12.48 -8.21
CA MET A 91 3.68 12.82 -7.34
C MET A 91 2.92 14.04 -7.91
N PRO A 92 1.61 13.92 -8.18
CA PRO A 92 0.82 15.04 -8.71
C PRO A 92 0.54 16.05 -7.60
N ASP A 93 0.58 17.35 -7.89
CA ASP A 93 0.32 18.41 -6.89
C ASP A 93 -1.06 18.31 -6.23
N GLU A 94 -2.04 17.73 -6.95
CA GLU A 94 -3.42 17.59 -6.49
C GLU A 94 -4.05 16.28 -6.96
N VAL A 95 -4.95 15.74 -6.14
CA VAL A 95 -5.68 14.50 -6.41
C VAL A 95 -7.16 14.62 -6.04
N ARG A 96 -8.02 13.89 -6.73
CA ARG A 96 -9.42 13.71 -6.35
C ARG A 96 -9.55 12.53 -5.42
N VAL A 97 -10.13 12.77 -4.24
CA VAL A 97 -10.34 11.75 -3.21
C VAL A 97 -11.82 11.45 -3.06
N GLU A 98 -12.12 10.17 -2.87
CA GLU A 98 -13.46 9.65 -2.60
C GLU A 98 -13.44 8.70 -1.40
N LYS A 99 -14.61 8.57 -0.76
CA LYS A 99 -14.82 7.54 0.26
C LYS A 99 -15.17 6.23 -0.44
N ARG A 100 -14.58 5.14 0.02
CA ARG A 100 -14.90 3.77 -0.40
C ARG A 100 -15.22 2.93 0.83
N VAL A 101 -15.96 1.85 0.60
CA VAL A 101 -16.25 0.85 1.61
C VAL A 101 -15.49 -0.42 1.25
N SER A 102 -14.72 -0.95 2.18
CA SER A 102 -14.01 -2.20 1.99
C SER A 102 -14.99 -3.39 1.99
N TYR A 103 -14.56 -4.55 1.52
CA TYR A 103 -15.37 -5.77 1.58
C TYR A 103 -15.86 -6.11 3.01
N TYR A 104 -15.10 -5.68 4.03
CA TYR A 104 -15.42 -5.86 5.44
C TYR A 104 -16.30 -4.74 6.04
N GLY A 105 -16.83 -3.82 5.22
CA GLY A 105 -17.70 -2.73 5.66
C GLY A 105 -16.98 -1.49 6.19
N ASN A 106 -15.65 -1.49 6.30
CA ASN A 106 -14.91 -0.33 6.79
C ASN A 106 -14.84 0.78 5.73
N GLU A 107 -15.22 2.01 6.10
CA GLU A 107 -14.99 3.21 5.28
C GLU A 107 -13.50 3.58 5.25
N TYR A 108 -13.01 3.94 4.07
CA TYR A 108 -11.66 4.49 3.89
C TYR A 108 -11.64 5.53 2.76
N MET A 109 -10.63 6.39 2.77
CA MET A 109 -10.40 7.35 1.67
C MET A 109 -9.48 6.73 0.62
N ALA A 110 -9.81 6.96 -0.65
CA ALA A 110 -9.02 6.52 -1.78
C ALA A 110 -8.87 7.66 -2.80
N VAL A 111 -7.72 7.71 -3.47
CA VAL A 111 -7.56 8.52 -4.68
C VAL A 111 -8.37 7.88 -5.80
N LYS A 112 -9.06 8.70 -6.60
CA LYS A 112 -9.86 8.25 -7.73
C LYS A 112 -8.99 7.45 -8.71
N ASP A 113 -9.51 6.33 -9.21
CA ASP A 113 -8.75 5.43 -10.10
C ASP A 113 -8.22 6.14 -11.36
N SER A 114 -8.95 7.11 -11.90
CA SER A 114 -8.49 7.91 -13.05
C SER A 114 -7.24 8.74 -12.75
N ASP A 115 -7.12 9.26 -11.53
CA ASP A 115 -5.98 10.06 -11.10
C ASP A 115 -4.79 9.15 -10.80
N MET A 116 -5.05 7.97 -10.23
CA MET A 116 -4.03 6.91 -10.07
C MET A 116 -3.48 6.43 -11.42
N ASP A 117 -4.35 6.24 -12.41
CA ASP A 117 -3.94 5.86 -13.77
C ASP A 117 -3.13 6.96 -14.47
N ALA A 118 -3.51 8.23 -14.30
CA ALA A 118 -2.76 9.37 -14.83
C ALA A 118 -1.38 9.47 -14.17
N TRP A 119 -1.33 9.39 -12.84
CA TRP A 119 -0.09 9.39 -12.07
C TRP A 119 0.85 8.26 -12.49
N ARG A 120 0.35 7.03 -12.61
CA ARG A 120 1.12 5.88 -13.12
C ARG A 120 1.74 6.15 -14.49
N LYS A 121 0.99 6.79 -15.41
CA LYS A 121 1.48 7.13 -16.76
C LYS A 121 2.60 8.15 -16.68
N VAL A 122 2.46 9.21 -15.88
CA VAL A 122 3.51 10.22 -15.66
C VAL A 122 4.76 9.59 -15.05
N ALA A 123 4.60 8.67 -14.09
CA ALA A 123 5.68 7.88 -13.51
C ALA A 123 6.36 6.91 -14.50
N GLY A 124 5.85 6.79 -15.74
CA GLY A 124 6.40 5.89 -16.76
C GLY A 124 6.26 4.40 -16.42
N LEU A 125 5.27 4.02 -15.59
CA LEU A 125 5.09 2.65 -15.12
C LEU A 125 4.11 1.86 -16.00
N LYS A 126 4.55 0.71 -16.53
CA LYS A 126 3.71 -0.19 -17.32
C LYS A 126 2.80 -1.04 -16.43
N LYS A 127 1.63 -1.41 -16.94
CA LYS A 127 0.77 -2.40 -16.28
C LYS A 127 1.47 -3.76 -16.33
N LYS A 128 1.31 -4.59 -15.30
CA LYS A 128 1.74 -5.99 -15.33
C LYS A 128 0.93 -6.73 -16.41
N GLN A 129 1.60 -7.59 -17.16
CA GLN A 129 0.98 -8.49 -18.13
C GLN A 129 0.25 -9.62 -17.41
#